data_AF-A0A3P8QP02-F1
#
_entry.id   AF-A0A3P8QP02-F1
#
_cell.length_a   1.000
_cell.length_b   1.000
_cell.length_c   1.000
_cell.angle_alpha   90.00
_cell.angle_beta   90.00
_cell.angle_gamma   90.00
#
_symmetry.space_group_name_H-M   'P 1'
#
loop_
_entity.id
_entity.type
_entity.pdbx_description
1 polymer ?
#
loop_
_entity_poly.entity_id
_entity_poly.type
_entity_poly.pdbx_seq_one_letter_code
_entity_poly.pdbx_strand_id
1 'polypeptide(L)'
;MKPSFVRALAELALLYAEEGDLSRAEETFKHCLEKLPELKEKRVCLIIHQYYGDFHHYHTKNEAQAIAHYKEGLLIPLKKYEWRQCAKKLKQIADRRLAKNRGDGEALALLGQVARAEGDRKRAAEFYEKALNCDKDNEEYLSALCELRLELQGSSSD
;
A
#
# COMPACT_ATOMS: atom_id res chain seq x y z
N MET A 1 14.16 -16.46 12.17
CA MET A 1 14.11 -17.33 10.96
C MET A 1 14.91 -16.69 9.82
N LYS A 2 15.47 -17.44 8.85
CA LYS A 2 16.25 -16.83 7.75
C LYS A 2 15.32 -16.07 6.79
N PRO A 3 15.68 -14.87 6.27
CA PRO A 3 14.85 -14.11 5.34
C PRO A 3 14.44 -14.88 4.08
N SER A 4 15.36 -15.70 3.55
CA SER A 4 15.08 -16.57 2.39
C SER A 4 13.98 -17.59 2.65
N PHE A 5 13.84 -18.07 3.89
CA PHE A 5 12.80 -19.01 4.26
C PHE A 5 11.43 -18.32 4.34
N VAL A 6 11.36 -17.12 4.93
CA VAL A 6 10.08 -16.37 5.00
C VAL A 6 9.62 -15.97 3.59
N ARG A 7 10.56 -15.62 2.71
CA ARG A 7 10.25 -15.41 1.30
C ARG A 7 9.65 -16.67 0.65
N ALA A 8 10.28 -17.83 0.84
CA ALA A 8 9.79 -19.09 0.29
C ALA A 8 8.39 -19.45 0.83
N LEU A 9 8.10 -19.15 2.10
CA LEU A 9 6.75 -19.30 2.65
C LEU A 9 5.72 -18.39 1.96
N ALA A 10 6.07 -17.13 1.67
CA ALA A 10 5.19 -16.23 0.94
C ALA A 10 4.93 -16.70 -0.50
N GLU A 11 5.95 -17.25 -1.18
CA GLU A 11 5.80 -17.87 -2.51
C GLU A 11 4.90 -19.12 -2.43
N LEU A 12 5.07 -19.97 -1.41
CA LEU A 12 4.21 -21.14 -1.17
C LEU A 12 2.76 -20.74 -0.90
N ALA A 13 2.54 -19.66 -0.15
CA ALA A 13 1.19 -19.14 0.12
C ALA A 13 0.45 -18.75 -1.17
N LEU A 14 1.16 -18.15 -2.15
CA LEU A 14 0.58 -17.88 -3.47
C LEU A 14 0.25 -19.17 -4.22
N LEU A 15 1.12 -20.18 -4.17
CA LEU A 15 0.84 -21.47 -4.81
C LEU A 15 -0.42 -22.13 -4.24
N TYR A 16 -0.60 -22.10 -2.91
CA TYR A 16 -1.86 -22.56 -2.30
C TYR A 16 -3.07 -21.79 -2.82
N ALA A 17 -2.95 -20.46 -2.99
CA ALA A 17 -4.04 -19.65 -3.49
C ALA A 17 -4.39 -19.95 -4.96
N GLU A 18 -3.40 -20.23 -5.80
CA GLU A 18 -3.58 -20.66 -7.20
C GLU A 18 -4.24 -22.05 -7.29
N GLU A 19 -3.93 -22.95 -6.36
CA GLU A 19 -4.60 -24.25 -6.22
C GLU A 19 -6.02 -24.14 -5.63
N GLY A 20 -6.43 -22.94 -5.20
CA GLY A 20 -7.73 -22.68 -4.58
C GLY A 20 -7.79 -22.98 -3.07
N ASP A 21 -6.68 -23.37 -2.45
CA ASP A 21 -6.60 -23.57 -1.00
C ASP A 21 -6.37 -22.24 -0.27
N LEU A 22 -7.44 -21.44 -0.22
CA LEU A 22 -7.41 -20.11 0.39
C LEU A 22 -7.13 -20.15 1.89
N SER A 23 -7.48 -21.25 2.57
CA SER A 23 -7.24 -21.41 4.01
C SER A 23 -5.75 -21.55 4.30
N ARG A 24 -5.06 -22.45 3.61
CA ARG A 24 -3.61 -22.62 3.78
C ARG A 24 -2.83 -21.40 3.30
N ALA A 25 -3.27 -20.76 2.22
CA ALA A 25 -2.67 -19.50 1.76
C ALA A 25 -2.72 -18.43 2.87
N GLU A 26 -3.91 -18.17 3.42
CA GLU A 26 -4.15 -17.19 4.48
C GLU A 26 -3.34 -17.50 5.75
N GLU A 27 -3.35 -18.76 6.22
CA GLU A 27 -2.56 -19.18 7.38
C GLU A 27 -1.06 -18.97 7.17
N THR A 28 -0.56 -19.32 5.98
CA THR A 28 0.86 -19.16 5.64
C THR A 28 1.24 -17.68 5.57
N PHE A 29 0.40 -16.82 5.00
CA PHE A 29 0.65 -15.38 4.98
C PHE A 29 0.63 -14.76 6.39
N LYS A 30 -0.31 -15.16 7.25
CA LYS A 30 -0.32 -14.72 8.66
C LYS A 30 0.96 -15.13 9.38
N HIS A 31 1.43 -16.35 9.14
CA HIS A 31 2.70 -16.79 9.70
C HIS A 31 3.89 -15.94 9.19
N CYS A 32 3.90 -15.54 7.92
CA CYS A 32 4.89 -14.59 7.41
C CYS A 32 4.83 -13.23 8.12
N LEU A 33 3.62 -12.70 8.39
CA LEU A 33 3.43 -11.43 9.10
C LEU A 33 3.99 -11.47 10.53
N GLU A 34 3.80 -12.57 11.26
CA GLU A 34 4.35 -12.76 12.61
C GLU A 34 5.87 -12.64 12.65
N LYS A 35 6.56 -12.95 11.54
CA LYS A 35 8.02 -12.88 11.45
C LYS A 35 8.54 -11.52 11.01
N LEU A 36 7.69 -10.61 10.52
CA LEU A 36 8.13 -9.29 10.04
C LEU A 36 8.97 -8.50 11.05
N PRO A 37 8.62 -8.42 12.35
CA PRO A 37 9.42 -7.66 13.32
C PRO A 37 10.86 -8.19 13.49
N GLU A 38 11.07 -9.49 13.24
CA GLU A 38 12.39 -10.13 13.34
C GLU A 38 13.25 -9.95 12.08
N LEU A 39 12.65 -9.52 10.96
CA LEU A 39 13.33 -9.42 9.67
C LEU A 39 14.12 -8.11 9.54
N LYS A 40 15.44 -8.24 9.43
CA LYS A 40 16.33 -7.12 9.10
C LYS A 40 16.24 -6.71 7.62
N GLU A 41 15.91 -7.65 6.74
CA GLU A 41 15.87 -7.42 5.30
C GLU A 41 14.53 -6.81 4.86
N LYS A 42 14.49 -5.48 4.73
CA LYS A 42 13.30 -4.72 4.32
C LYS A 42 12.71 -5.15 2.99
N ARG A 43 13.53 -5.71 2.09
CA ARG A 43 13.04 -6.25 0.80
C ARG A 43 12.10 -7.43 1.01
N VAL A 44 12.38 -8.32 1.96
CA VAL A 44 11.51 -9.47 2.24
C VAL A 44 10.19 -9.01 2.83
N CYS A 45 10.20 -8.03 3.73
CA CYS A 45 8.97 -7.39 4.24
C CYS A 45 8.11 -6.84 3.10
N LEU A 46 8.74 -6.15 2.15
CA LEU A 46 8.07 -5.60 0.98
C LEU A 46 7.45 -6.69 0.09
N ILE A 47 8.19 -7.78 -0.17
CA ILE A 47 7.68 -8.94 -0.92
C ILE A 47 6.44 -9.53 -0.23
N ILE A 48 6.50 -9.75 1.08
CA ILE A 48 5.39 -10.32 1.85
C ILE A 48 4.13 -9.46 1.72
N HIS A 49 4.25 -8.15 1.92
CA HIS A 49 3.12 -7.24 1.77
C HIS A 49 2.58 -7.20 0.33
N GLN A 50 3.45 -7.21 -0.67
CA GLN A 50 3.01 -7.23 -2.06
C GLN A 50 2.26 -8.52 -2.40
N TYR A 51 2.77 -9.69 -2.01
CA TYR A 51 2.13 -10.97 -2.26
C TYR A 51 0.84 -11.14 -1.48
N TYR A 52 0.79 -10.68 -0.24
CA TYR A 52 -0.43 -10.78 0.55
C TYR A 52 -1.52 -9.83 0.03
N GLY A 53 -1.13 -8.64 -0.43
CA GLY A 53 -2.03 -7.74 -1.15
C GLY A 53 -2.59 -8.37 -2.43
N ASP A 54 -1.74 -9.03 -3.22
CA ASP A 54 -2.16 -9.74 -4.44
C ASP A 54 -3.10 -10.92 -4.14
N PHE A 55 -2.81 -11.70 -3.09
CA PHE A 55 -3.70 -12.76 -2.62
C PHE A 55 -5.11 -12.21 -2.35
N HIS A 56 -5.20 -11.10 -1.61
CA HIS A 56 -6.50 -10.50 -1.32
C HIS A 56 -7.18 -9.92 -2.56
N HIS A 57 -6.41 -9.27 -3.43
CA HIS A 57 -6.94 -8.65 -4.64
C HIS A 57 -7.47 -9.69 -5.65
N TYR A 58 -6.75 -10.78 -5.86
CA TYR A 58 -7.05 -11.75 -6.91
C TYR A 58 -7.88 -12.94 -6.44
N HIS A 59 -7.61 -13.48 -5.26
CA HIS A 59 -8.20 -14.76 -4.83
C HIS A 59 -9.39 -14.57 -3.88
N THR A 60 -9.26 -13.71 -2.87
CA THR A 60 -10.37 -13.48 -1.91
C THR A 60 -11.30 -12.33 -2.30
N LYS A 61 -10.89 -11.50 -3.26
CA LYS A 61 -11.59 -10.26 -3.67
C LYS A 61 -11.83 -9.29 -2.50
N ASN A 62 -11.02 -9.39 -1.44
CA ASN A 62 -11.08 -8.50 -0.28
C ASN A 62 -10.24 -7.25 -0.54
N GLU A 63 -10.87 -6.24 -1.14
CA GLU A 63 -10.18 -5.02 -1.53
C GLU A 63 -9.59 -4.23 -0.36
N ALA A 64 -10.28 -4.18 0.78
CA ALA A 64 -9.81 -3.44 1.95
C ALA A 64 -8.48 -4.01 2.47
N GLN A 65 -8.38 -5.34 2.58
CA GLN A 65 -7.14 -6.01 2.99
C GLN A 65 -6.04 -5.88 1.92
N ALA A 66 -6.40 -5.93 0.63
CA ALA A 66 -5.44 -5.67 -0.44
C ALA A 66 -4.83 -4.27 -0.33
N ILE A 67 -5.66 -3.24 -0.15
CA ILE A 67 -5.22 -1.85 0.06
C ILE A 67 -4.31 -1.76 1.28
N ALA A 68 -4.71 -2.33 2.42
CA ALA A 68 -3.93 -2.29 3.65
C ALA A 68 -2.50 -2.82 3.45
N HIS A 69 -2.34 -3.99 2.83
CA HIS A 69 -1.01 -4.54 2.56
C HIS A 69 -0.22 -3.75 1.52
N TYR A 70 -0.86 -3.24 0.47
CA TYR A 70 -0.15 -2.38 -0.48
C TYR A 70 0.31 -1.06 0.17
N LYS A 71 -0.48 -0.48 1.10
CA LYS A 71 -0.08 0.70 1.90
C LYS A 71 1.16 0.38 2.74
N GLU A 72 1.15 -0.74 3.48
CA GLU A 72 2.31 -1.18 4.27
C GLU A 72 3.56 -1.39 3.41
N GLY A 73 3.41 -2.01 2.23
CA GLY A 73 4.51 -2.16 1.27
C GLY A 73 5.04 -0.82 0.78
N LEU A 74 4.17 0.18 0.57
CA LEU A 74 4.53 1.51 0.10
C LEU A 74 5.32 2.32 1.14
N LEU A 75 5.07 2.09 2.43
CA LEU A 75 5.80 2.71 3.55
C LEU A 75 7.28 2.28 3.62
N ILE A 76 7.63 1.14 3.02
CA ILE A 76 9.02 0.69 2.95
C ILE A 76 9.71 1.46 1.80
N PRO A 77 10.69 2.34 2.06
CA PRO A 77 11.25 3.26 1.06
C PRO A 77 12.26 2.58 0.11
N LEU A 78 11.90 1.40 -0.39
CA LEU A 78 12.66 0.63 -1.37
C LEU A 78 11.93 0.68 -2.71
N LYS A 79 12.21 1.69 -3.55
CA LYS A 79 11.61 1.89 -4.89
C LYS A 79 12.02 0.82 -5.95
N LYS A 80 12.07 -0.44 -5.53
CA LYS A 80 12.33 -1.66 -6.32
C LYS A 80 11.05 -2.14 -7.00
N TYR A 81 11.12 -3.30 -7.66
CA TYR A 81 10.03 -3.84 -8.46
C TYR A 81 8.74 -4.02 -7.65
N GLU A 82 8.84 -4.64 -6.48
CA GLU A 82 7.72 -5.01 -5.62
C GLU A 82 6.98 -3.76 -5.09
N TRP A 83 7.72 -2.72 -4.71
CA TRP A 83 7.17 -1.42 -4.32
C TRP A 83 6.41 -0.76 -5.47
N ARG A 84 6.95 -0.84 -6.70
CA ARG A 84 6.25 -0.33 -7.89
C ARG A 84 4.97 -1.10 -8.16
N GLN A 85 4.92 -2.40 -7.85
CA GLN A 85 3.67 -3.17 -7.95
C GLN A 85 2.63 -2.70 -6.93
N CYS A 86 3.01 -2.49 -5.66
CA CYS A 86 2.10 -1.92 -4.65
C CYS A 86 1.55 -0.55 -5.10
N ALA A 87 2.44 0.37 -5.51
CA ALA A 87 2.05 1.69 -6.00
C ALA A 87 1.11 1.61 -7.22
N LYS A 88 1.43 0.74 -8.18
CA LYS A 88 0.60 0.50 -9.37
C LYS A 88 -0.78 -0.04 -8.98
N LYS A 89 -0.84 -0.97 -8.03
CA LYS A 89 -2.09 -1.59 -7.58
C LYS A 89 -3.00 -0.59 -6.86
N LEU A 90 -2.43 0.22 -5.96
CA LEU A 90 -3.16 1.30 -5.30
C LEU A 90 -3.75 2.29 -6.32
N LYS A 91 -2.94 2.73 -7.30
CA LYS A 91 -3.41 3.59 -8.40
C LYS A 91 -4.56 2.95 -9.18
N GLN A 92 -4.43 1.69 -9.59
CA GLN A 92 -5.49 0.97 -10.33
C GLN A 92 -6.81 0.88 -9.52
N ILE A 93 -6.73 0.58 -8.23
CA ILE A 93 -7.89 0.51 -7.34
C ILE A 93 -8.55 1.88 -7.23
N ALA A 94 -7.76 2.92 -6.98
CA ALA A 94 -8.24 4.29 -6.85
C ALA A 94 -8.89 4.80 -8.15
N ASP A 95 -8.23 4.64 -9.30
CA ASP A 95 -8.76 5.06 -10.59
C ASP A 95 -10.09 4.37 -10.91
N ARG A 96 -10.19 3.06 -10.64
CA ARG A 96 -11.44 2.31 -10.84
C ARG A 96 -12.55 2.76 -9.89
N ARG A 97 -12.23 3.12 -8.64
CA ARG A 97 -13.20 3.70 -7.69
C ARG A 97 -13.66 5.08 -8.17
N LEU A 98 -12.73 5.94 -8.58
CA LEU A 98 -13.01 7.30 -9.08
C LEU A 98 -13.75 7.34 -10.41
N ALA A 99 -13.64 6.28 -11.23
CA ALA A 99 -14.45 6.12 -12.43
C ALA A 99 -15.93 5.88 -12.10
N LYS A 100 -16.22 5.23 -10.95
CA LYS A 100 -17.60 4.97 -10.48
C LYS A 100 -18.15 6.10 -9.62
N ASN A 101 -17.32 6.65 -8.74
CA ASN A 101 -17.66 7.74 -7.84
C ASN A 101 -16.52 8.76 -7.81
N ARG A 102 -16.69 9.90 -8.50
CA ARG A 102 -15.70 10.98 -8.55
C ARG A 102 -15.42 11.62 -7.18
N GLY A 103 -16.33 11.47 -6.21
CA GLY A 103 -16.22 11.98 -4.85
C GLY A 103 -15.75 10.94 -3.83
N ASP A 104 -15.09 9.87 -4.26
CA ASP A 104 -14.50 8.87 -3.36
C ASP A 104 -13.23 9.45 -2.70
N GLY A 105 -13.38 9.97 -1.49
CA GLY A 105 -12.31 10.58 -0.70
C GLY A 105 -11.16 9.62 -0.40
N GLU A 106 -11.47 8.35 -0.10
CA GLU A 106 -10.46 7.33 0.16
C GLU A 106 -9.62 7.05 -1.08
N ALA A 107 -10.25 6.92 -2.25
CA ALA A 107 -9.54 6.73 -3.51
C ALA A 107 -8.64 7.92 -3.86
N LEU A 108 -9.09 9.16 -3.62
CA LEU A 108 -8.26 10.36 -3.77
C LEU A 108 -7.07 10.33 -2.81
N ALA A 109 -7.29 9.96 -1.55
CA ALA A 109 -6.23 9.84 -0.55
C ALA A 109 -5.19 8.75 -0.92
N LEU A 110 -5.62 7.63 -1.52
CA LEU A 110 -4.69 6.61 -2.04
C LEU A 110 -3.79 7.17 -3.14
N LEU A 111 -4.32 7.96 -4.07
CA LEU A 111 -3.50 8.65 -5.08
C LEU A 111 -2.53 9.65 -4.44
N GLY A 112 -2.98 10.37 -3.40
CA GLY A 112 -2.14 11.27 -2.62
C GLY A 112 -0.98 10.56 -1.94
N GLN A 113 -1.23 9.42 -1.31
CA GLN A 113 -0.22 8.61 -0.65
C GLN A 113 0.82 8.07 -1.65
N VAL A 114 0.38 7.58 -2.82
CA VAL A 114 1.31 7.12 -3.86
C VAL A 114 2.13 8.27 -4.42
N ALA A 115 1.53 9.44 -4.69
CA ALA A 115 2.26 10.62 -5.14
C ALA A 115 3.32 11.07 -4.12
N ARG A 116 2.98 11.07 -2.81
CA ARG A 116 3.94 11.39 -1.74
C ARG A 116 5.10 10.40 -1.73
N ALA A 117 4.83 9.10 -1.82
CA ALA A 117 5.86 8.06 -1.83
C ALA A 117 6.74 8.10 -3.10
N GLU A 118 6.18 8.53 -4.23
CA GLU A 118 6.94 8.80 -5.46
C GLU A 118 7.85 10.04 -5.33
N GLY A 119 7.56 10.94 -4.40
CA GLY A 119 8.29 12.18 -4.12
C GLY A 119 7.60 13.43 -4.68
N ASP A 120 6.42 13.29 -5.30
CA ASP A 120 5.64 14.40 -5.84
C ASP A 120 4.74 14.98 -4.75
N ARG A 121 5.35 15.80 -3.89
CA ARG A 121 4.68 16.43 -2.75
C ARG A 121 3.55 17.37 -3.18
N LYS A 122 3.71 18.05 -4.31
CA LYS A 122 2.70 18.98 -4.83
C LYS A 122 1.44 18.23 -5.24
N ARG A 123 1.57 17.19 -6.07
CA ARG A 123 0.42 16.37 -6.46
C ARG A 123 -0.18 15.62 -5.27
N ALA A 124 0.65 15.18 -4.33
CA ALA A 124 0.15 14.57 -3.10
C ALA A 124 -0.78 15.53 -2.34
N ALA A 125 -0.36 16.78 -2.15
CA ALA A 125 -1.15 17.80 -1.48
C ALA A 125 -2.48 18.06 -2.22
N GLU A 126 -2.44 18.20 -3.54
CA GLU A 126 -3.66 18.38 -4.36
C GLU A 126 -4.65 17.22 -4.19
N PHE A 127 -4.18 15.98 -4.10
CA PHE A 127 -5.04 14.82 -3.89
C PHE A 127 -5.66 14.81 -2.48
N TYR A 128 -4.89 15.12 -1.44
CA TYR A 128 -5.42 15.21 -0.07
C TYR A 128 -6.40 16.39 0.09
N GLU A 129 -6.18 17.52 -0.59
CA GLU A 129 -7.15 18.62 -0.63
C GLU A 129 -8.47 18.20 -1.29
N LYS A 130 -8.40 17.46 -2.41
CA LYS A 130 -9.60 16.90 -3.03
C LYS A 130 -10.30 15.89 -2.13
N ALA A 131 -9.54 15.04 -1.43
CA ALA A 131 -10.09 14.09 -0.48
C ALA A 131 -10.83 14.80 0.67
N LEU A 132 -10.25 15.88 1.22
CA LEU A 132 -10.89 16.72 2.23
C LEU A 132 -12.15 17.44 1.74
N ASN A 133 -12.23 17.80 0.46
CA ASN A 133 -13.47 18.34 -0.08
C ASN A 133 -14.62 17.31 -0.07
N CYS A 134 -14.30 16.01 -0.06
CA CYS A 134 -15.27 14.93 0.07
C CYS A 134 -15.58 14.59 1.54
N ASP A 135 -14.58 14.63 2.41
CA ASP A 135 -14.71 14.37 3.86
C ASP A 135 -13.87 15.39 4.65
N LYS A 136 -14.52 16.50 5.05
CA LYS A 136 -13.85 17.70 5.57
C LYS A 136 -13.19 17.52 6.93
N ASP A 137 -13.71 16.59 7.72
CA ASP A 137 -13.29 16.36 9.10
C ASP A 137 -12.36 15.14 9.23
N ASN A 138 -11.87 14.62 8.10
CA ASN A 138 -10.98 13.48 8.08
C ASN A 138 -9.59 13.82 8.62
N GLU A 139 -9.30 13.38 9.85
CA GLU A 139 -8.03 13.65 10.53
C GLU A 139 -6.81 13.11 9.78
N GLU A 140 -6.90 11.95 9.12
CA GLU A 140 -5.79 11.38 8.33
C GLU A 140 -5.43 12.31 7.16
N TYR A 141 -6.43 12.85 6.46
CA TYR A 141 -6.19 13.72 5.31
C TYR A 141 -5.67 15.10 5.74
N LEU A 142 -6.21 15.64 6.85
CA LEU A 142 -5.72 16.89 7.43
C LEU A 142 -4.25 16.78 7.84
N SER A 143 -3.90 15.71 8.58
CA SER A 143 -2.54 15.45 9.04
C SER A 143 -1.57 15.33 7.85
N ALA A 144 -1.92 14.50 6.86
CA ALA A 144 -1.09 14.30 5.67
C ALA A 144 -0.87 15.60 4.87
N LEU A 145 -1.93 16.41 4.70
CA LEU A 145 -1.84 17.69 4.00
C LEU A 145 -0.99 18.71 4.76
N CYS A 146 -1.13 18.79 6.09
CA CYS A 146 -0.32 19.66 6.93
C CYS A 146 1.17 19.33 6.81
N GLU A 147 1.54 18.05 6.91
CA GLU A 147 2.93 17.61 6.74
C GLU A 147 3.48 18.00 5.37
N LEU A 148 2.73 17.75 4.29
CA LEU A 148 3.14 18.10 2.93
C LEU A 148 3.37 19.60 2.73
N ARG A 149 2.52 20.45 3.33
CA ARG A 149 2.67 21.91 3.27
C ARG A 149 3.92 22.39 4.00
N LEU A 150 4.24 21.82 5.16
CA LEU A 150 5.47 22.12 5.90
C LEU A 150 6.71 21.70 5.10
N GLU A 151 6.70 20.50 4.51
CA GLU A 151 7.79 20.00 3.66
C GLU A 151 8.04 20.92 2.45
N LEU A 152 6.98 21.46 1.84
CA LEU A 152 7.07 22.36 0.69
C LEU A 152 7.63 23.74 1.06
N GLN A 153 7.26 24.31 2.21
CA GLN A 153 7.78 25.59 2.70
C GLN A 153 9.27 25.53 3.07
N GLY A 154 9.74 24.38 3.58
CA GLY A 154 11.16 24.18 3.89
C GLY A 154 12.05 24.07 2.65
N SER A 155 11.48 23.71 1.49
CA SER A 155 12.24 23.49 0.24
C SER A 155 12.49 24.76 -0.60
N SER A 156 11.95 25.90 -0.18
CA SER A 156 12.13 27.21 -0.85
C SER A 156 13.22 28.09 -0.22
N SER A 157 14.03 27.53 0.68
CA SER A 157 15.02 28.27 1.48
C SER A 157 16.49 27.94 1.13
N ASP A 158 16.74 27.20 0.05
CA ASP A 158 18.08 26.91 -0.51
C ASP A 158 18.24 27.60 -1.88
#